data_AF-A0A924MGV5-F1
#
_entry.id   AF-A0A924MGV5-F1
#
_cell.length_a   1.000
_cell.length_b   1.000
_cell.length_c   1.000
_cell.angle_alpha   90.00
_cell.angle_beta   90.00
_cell.angle_gamma   90.00
#
_symmetry.space_group_name_H-M   'P 1'
#
loop_
_entity.id
_entity.type
_entity.pdbx_description
1 polymer ?
#
loop_
_entity_poly.entity_id
_entity_poly.type
_entity_poly.pdbx_seq_one_letter_code
_entity_poly.pdbx_strand_id
1 'polypeptide(L)' 'TDLVAYVGWEKMGKQIPVNCFLKDPTIKSSLAFLRKNPWARAKVEYLYMYNINRIAKFKNLDSKD' A
#
# COMPACT_ATOMS: atom_id res chain seq x y z
N THR A 1 3.63 -7.42 1.59
CA THR A 1 3.81 -6.08 0.96
C THR A 1 2.79 -5.86 -0.15
N ASP A 2 1.62 -6.47 0.00
CA ASP A 2 0.80 -6.91 -1.13
C ASP A 2 0.04 -5.75 -1.76
N LEU A 3 -0.35 -4.76 -0.95
CA LEU A 3 -0.96 -3.53 -1.44
C LEU A 3 -0.04 -2.77 -2.38
N VAL A 4 1.24 -2.64 -2.02
CA VAL A 4 2.23 -1.91 -2.82
C VAL A 4 2.50 -2.68 -4.11
N ALA A 5 2.61 -4.01 -4.04
CA ALA A 5 2.80 -4.85 -5.22
C ALA A 5 1.63 -4.72 -6.22
N TYR A 6 0.40 -4.69 -5.71
CA TYR A 6 -0.80 -4.60 -6.54
C TYR A 6 -1.13 -3.18 -7.04
N VAL A 7 -1.04 -2.18 -6.16
CA VAL A 7 -1.49 -0.80 -6.43
C VAL A 7 -0.36 0.08 -6.95
N GLY A 8 0.87 -0.14 -6.48
CA GLY A 8 2.03 0.71 -6.78
C GLY A 8 2.06 2.01 -5.98
N TRP A 9 3.26 2.55 -5.79
CA TRP A 9 3.50 3.75 -4.99
C TRP A 9 2.82 5.01 -5.53
N GLU A 10 2.81 5.18 -6.85
CA GLU A 10 2.21 6.36 -7.49
C GLU A 10 0.72 6.50 -7.14
N LYS A 11 -0.05 5.41 -7.28
CA LYS A 11 -1.48 5.41 -6.94
C LYS A 11 -1.69 5.55 -5.43
N MET A 12 -0.84 4.91 -4.61
CA MET A 12 -0.89 5.11 -3.16
C MET A 12 -0.65 6.58 -2.77
N GLY A 13 0.29 7.26 -3.41
CA GLY A 13 0.56 8.68 -3.19
C GLY A 13 -0.58 9.60 -3.62
N LYS A 14 -1.31 9.25 -4.69
CA LYS A 14 -2.53 9.98 -5.11
C LYS A 14 -3.67 9.83 -4.10
N GLN A 15 -3.85 8.63 -3.54
CA GLN A 15 -4.91 8.35 -2.56
C GLN A 15 -4.56 8.85 -1.15
N ILE A 16 -3.28 8.79 -0.81
CA ILE A 16 -2.74 9.10 0.52
C ILE A 16 -1.50 9.97 0.30
N PRO A 17 -1.65 11.31 0.16
CA PRO A 17 -0.56 12.21 -0.21
C PRO A 17 0.37 12.47 0.99
N VAL A 18 1.19 11.47 1.33
CA VAL A 18 2.22 11.53 2.37
C VAL A 18 3.60 11.35 1.74
N ASN A 19 4.60 12.05 2.29
CA ASN A 19 5.95 12.07 1.72
C ASN A 19 6.55 10.67 1.57
N CYS A 20 6.29 9.73 2.50
CA CYS A 20 6.83 8.37 2.41
C CYS A 20 6.29 7.54 1.23
N PHE A 21 5.22 8.00 0.56
CA PHE A 21 4.70 7.37 -0.67
C PHE A 21 5.07 8.15 -1.94
N LEU A 22 5.41 9.43 -1.82
CA LEU A 22 5.69 10.33 -2.95
C LEU A 22 7.18 10.52 -3.23
N LYS A 23 8.04 10.42 -2.20
CA LYS A 23 9.47 10.68 -2.29
C LYS A 23 10.27 9.49 -1.78
N ASP A 24 11.05 8.89 -2.67
CA ASP A 24 11.89 7.71 -2.42
C ASP A 24 11.16 6.63 -1.59
N PRO A 25 9.99 6.16 -2.09
CA PRO A 25 9.12 5.34 -1.28
C PRO A 25 9.76 3.99 -0.99
N THR A 26 9.83 3.65 0.30
CA THR A 26 10.28 2.32 0.75
C THR A 26 9.29 1.76 1.75
N ILE A 27 9.23 0.44 1.84
CA ILE A 27 8.41 -0.24 2.86
C ILE A 27 8.85 0.16 4.27
N LYS A 28 10.16 0.24 4.52
CA LYS A 28 10.71 0.57 5.86
C LYS A 28 10.33 1.98 6.31
N SER A 29 10.54 2.99 5.47
CA SER A 29 10.19 4.39 5.80
C SER A 29 8.68 4.58 5.94
N SER A 30 7.90 3.93 5.07
CA SER A 30 6.45 3.91 5.13
C SER A 30 5.93 3.32 6.44
N LEU A 31 6.40 2.13 6.83
CA LEU A 31 5.98 1.48 8.08
C LEU A 31 6.35 2.29 9.32
N ALA A 32 7.52 2.95 9.32
CA ALA A 32 7.91 3.86 10.40
C ALA A 32 6.97 5.07 10.51
N PHE A 33 6.57 5.65 9.37
CA PHE A 33 5.63 6.76 9.31
C PHE A 33 4.23 6.35 9.76
N LEU A 34 3.69 5.24 9.23
CA LEU A 34 2.36 4.72 9.56
C LEU A 34 2.24 4.28 11.03
N ARG A 35 3.35 3.89 11.66
CA ARG A 35 3.38 3.61 13.11
C ARG A 35 3.08 4.85 13.95
N LYS A 36 3.59 6.01 13.53
CA LYS A 36 3.44 7.29 14.23
C LYS A 36 2.18 8.07 13.82
N ASN A 37 1.56 7.74 12.69
CA ASN A 37 0.42 8.47 12.13
C ASN A 37 -0.80 7.56 11.92
N PRO A 38 -1.67 7.40 12.95
CA PRO A 38 -2.82 6.48 12.89
C PRO A 38 -3.81 6.79 11.75
N TRP A 39 -4.06 8.06 11.45
CA TRP A 39 -4.98 8.46 10.36
C TRP A 39 -4.50 7.95 8.99
N ALA A 40 -3.18 7.96 8.75
CA ALA A 40 -2.60 7.50 7.50
C ALA A 40 -2.66 5.97 7.40
N ARG A 41 -2.44 5.28 8.54
CA ARG A 41 -2.63 3.83 8.63
C ARG A 41 -4.06 3.42 8.32
N ALA A 42 -5.06 4.09 8.92
CA ALA A 42 -6.47 3.80 8.67
C ALA A 42 -6.83 3.95 7.17
N LYS A 43 -6.27 4.95 6.48
CA LYS A 43 -6.45 5.09 5.02
C LYS A 43 -5.81 3.95 4.23
N VAL A 44 -4.63 3.48 4.63
CA VAL A 44 -3.97 2.32 4.01
C VAL A 44 -4.79 1.05 4.22
N GLU A 45 -5.31 0.83 5.44
CA GLU A 45 -6.17 -0.30 5.77
C GLU A 45 -7.46 -0.27 4.94
N TYR A 46 -8.11 0.88 4.85
CA TYR A 46 -9.29 1.06 3.98
C TYR A 46 -8.98 0.73 2.52
N LEU A 47 -7.87 1.26 1.98
CA LEU A 47 -7.45 0.97 0.61
C LEU A 47 -7.12 -0.52 0.40
N TYR A 48 -6.58 -1.19 1.42
CA TYR A 48 -6.35 -2.63 1.42
C TYR A 48 -7.67 -3.41 1.37
N MET A 49 -8.61 -3.10 2.25
CA MET A 49 -9.92 -3.76 2.28
C MET A 49 -10.68 -3.55 0.97
N TYR A 50 -10.65 -2.34 0.40
CA TYR A 50 -11.25 -2.05 -0.90
C TYR A 50 -10.66 -2.91 -2.04
N ASN A 51 -9.41 -3.36 -1.91
CA ASN A 51 -8.73 -4.17 -2.91
C ASN A 51 -8.55 -5.64 -2.53
N ILE A 52 -9.08 -6.10 -1.40
CA ILE A 52 -8.73 -7.40 -0.81
C ILE A 52 -8.93 -8.58 -1.77
N ASN A 53 -10.06 -8.61 -2.49
CA ASN A 53 -10.36 -9.66 -3.48
C ASN A 53 -9.42 -9.59 -4.70
N ARG A 54 -9.05 -8.37 -5.11
CA ARG A 54 -8.16 -8.14 -6.25
C ARG A 54 -6.72 -8.52 -5.91
N ILE A 55 -6.26 -8.17 -4.71
CA ILE A 55 -4.95 -8.55 -4.17
C ILE A 55 -4.86 -10.07 -4.05
N ALA A 56 -5.89 -10.74 -3.52
CA ALA A 56 -5.93 -12.19 -3.44
C ALA A 56 -5.84 -12.85 -4.82
N LYS A 57 -6.60 -12.35 -5.81
CA LYS A 57 -6.53 -12.84 -7.19
C LYS A 57 -5.15 -12.62 -7.83
N PHE A 58 -4.56 -11.44 -7.62
CA PHE A 58 -3.23 -11.10 -8.13
C PHE A 58 -2.16 -12.09 -7.62
N LYS A 59 -2.15 -12.37 -6.31
CA LYS A 59 -1.20 -13.33 -5.73
C LYS A 59 -1.35 -14.75 -6.27
N ASN A 60 -2.59 -15.17 -6.56
CA ASN A 60 -2.86 -16.50 -7.12
C ASN A 60 -2.41 -16.63 -8.59
N LEU A 61 -2.26 -15.51 -9.31
CA LEU A 61 -1.72 -15.48 -10.67
C LEU A 61 -0.19 -15.59 -10.64
N ASP A 62 0.47 -14.84 -9.77
CA ASP A 62 1.94 -14.86 -9.60
C ASP A 62 2.49 -16.19 -9.06
N SER A 63 1.63 -17.07 -8.53
CA SER A 63 2.01 -18.37 -7.97
C SER A 63 1.95 -19.53 -8.99
N LYS A 64 1.60 -19.25 -10.26
CA LYS A 64 1.42 -20.25 -11.32
C LYS A 64 2.55 -20.30 -12.35
N ASP A 65 3.58 -19.49 -12.17
CA ASP A 65 4.78 -19.46 -13.00
C ASP A 65 5.99 -20.11 -12.30
#